data_AF-A0A8D8VBZ0-F1
#
_entry.id   AF-A0A8D8VBZ0-F1
#
_cell.length_a   1.000
_cell.length_b   1.000
_cell.length_c   1.000
_cell.angle_alpha   90.00
_cell.angle_beta   90.00
_cell.angle_gamma   90.00
#
_symmetry.space_group_name_H-M   'P 1'
#
loop_
_entity.id
_entity.type
_entity.pdbx_description
1 polymer ?
#
loop_
_entity_poly.entity_id
_entity_poly.type
_entity_poly.pdbx_seq_one_letter_code
_entity_poly.pdbx_strand_id
1 'polypeptide(L)'
;MVILAVILAVFVCILTVWAGDYRVSKNEDGLYTVQYNPEDYSYGPTLAPTSHKRKVLIVCLTNLARSPIAESVFRKMIKRRRISDQWEVSSAAAFYWEEANNDIIREALHVIGKIDPDYDEIKRIHAQKTRQIPKDAFRTNDFILAVDEMSYNATLEKRKEWNEVFTKAQVMHFDKLDPMKISNRWFALHDHNFTHFYQRCERAIQAFDTKVNSIM
;
A
#
# COMPACT_ATOMS: atom_id res chain seq x y z
N MET A 1 3.29 -46.70 -8.38
CA MET A 1 2.72 -47.51 -7.30
C MET A 1 3.38 -47.05 -6.00
N VAL A 2 2.55 -46.70 -5.00
CA VAL A 2 2.87 -46.56 -3.56
C VAL A 2 3.66 -45.24 -3.27
N ILE A 3 3.21 -44.30 -2.42
CA ILE A 3 2.70 -44.46 -1.05
C ILE A 3 1.62 -43.41 -0.69
N LEU A 4 0.60 -43.96 -0.03
CA LEU A 4 -0.52 -43.39 0.72
C LEU A 4 -0.04 -42.84 2.08
N ALA A 5 -0.54 -41.69 2.56
CA ALA A 5 -0.73 -41.45 4.00
C ALA A 5 -1.65 -40.23 4.25
N VAL A 6 -2.96 -40.47 4.17
CA VAL A 6 -3.95 -39.67 4.90
C VAL A 6 -3.90 -40.17 6.35
N ILE A 7 -3.44 -39.33 7.27
CA ILE A 7 -3.57 -39.60 8.70
C ILE A 7 -4.60 -38.63 9.27
N LEU A 8 -5.78 -39.20 9.52
CA LEU A 8 -6.86 -38.62 10.30
C LEU A 8 -6.54 -38.90 11.78
N ALA A 9 -6.23 -37.86 12.56
CA ALA A 9 -6.20 -37.94 14.02
C ALA A 9 -7.14 -36.87 14.56
N VAL A 10 -8.33 -37.31 14.96
CA VAL A 10 -9.33 -36.51 15.67
C VAL A 10 -8.98 -36.56 17.15
N PHE A 11 -8.60 -35.44 17.77
CA PHE A 11 -8.93 -35.10 19.15
C PHE A 11 -8.61 -33.61 19.39
N VAL A 12 -9.66 -32.83 19.70
CA VAL A 12 -9.74 -31.35 19.87
C VAL A 12 -9.62 -30.57 18.54
N CYS A 13 -10.65 -29.77 18.22
CA CYS A 13 -10.93 -29.18 16.91
C CYS A 13 -9.89 -28.15 16.40
N ILE A 14 -8.69 -28.57 16.03
CA ILE A 14 -7.80 -27.80 15.16
C ILE A 14 -7.88 -28.42 13.77
N LEU A 15 -8.80 -27.88 12.95
CA LEU A 15 -8.93 -28.25 11.55
C LEU A 15 -7.75 -27.63 10.78
N THR A 16 -6.61 -28.33 10.83
CA THR A 16 -5.38 -27.88 10.16
C THR A 16 -5.46 -28.29 8.69
N VAL A 17 -5.98 -27.40 7.86
CA VAL A 17 -6.04 -27.61 6.40
C VAL A 17 -4.69 -27.20 5.81
N TRP A 18 -3.97 -28.15 5.22
CA TRP A 18 -2.85 -27.86 4.32
C TRP A 18 -3.39 -27.52 2.94
N ALA A 19 -3.87 -26.28 2.79
CA ALA A 19 -3.89 -25.62 1.49
C ALA A 19 -2.53 -24.89 1.39
N GLY A 20 -1.88 -24.93 0.23
CA GLY A 20 -0.52 -24.40 0.05
C GLY A 20 -0.26 -23.05 0.77
N ASP A 21 0.98 -22.90 1.24
CA ASP A 21 1.63 -21.67 1.70
C ASP A 21 1.11 -20.95 2.96
N TYR A 22 0.14 -21.50 3.72
CA TYR A 22 -0.23 -20.97 5.04
C TYR A 22 -0.76 -22.03 6.02
N ARG A 23 -0.70 -21.73 7.33
CA ARG A 23 -1.33 -22.52 8.40
C ARG A 23 -2.50 -21.76 8.99
N VAL A 24 -3.69 -22.34 8.97
CA VAL A 24 -4.87 -21.82 9.69
C VAL A 24 -5.17 -22.70 10.89
N SER A 25 -5.32 -22.09 12.06
CA SER A 25 -5.86 -22.74 13.26
C SER A 25 -7.08 -21.99 13.76
N LYS A 26 -8.01 -22.71 14.38
CA LYS A 26 -9.22 -22.15 15.00
C LYS A 26 -9.14 -22.41 16.50
N ASN A 27 -9.28 -21.35 17.30
CA ASN A 27 -9.30 -21.46 18.75
C ASN A 27 -10.71 -21.80 19.25
N GLU A 28 -10.81 -22.20 20.52
CA GLU A 28 -12.08 -22.63 21.16
C GLU A 28 -13.16 -21.53 21.13
N ASP A 29 -12.76 -20.26 21.11
CA ASP A 29 -13.65 -19.09 20.99
C ASP A 29 -14.13 -18.80 19.56
N GLY A 30 -13.77 -19.66 18.59
CA GLY A 30 -14.16 -19.51 17.19
C GLY A 30 -13.31 -18.53 16.38
N LEU A 31 -12.25 -17.96 16.96
CA LEU A 31 -11.30 -17.09 16.26
C LEU A 31 -10.34 -17.90 15.39
N TYR A 32 -10.13 -17.44 14.15
CA TYR A 32 -9.16 -18.02 13.23
C TYR A 32 -7.82 -17.28 13.31
N THR A 33 -6.72 -18.01 13.43
CA THR A 33 -5.36 -17.48 13.38
C THR A 33 -4.63 -18.06 12.18
N VAL A 34 -3.98 -17.19 11.41
CA VAL A 34 -3.22 -17.56 10.20
C VAL A 34 -1.75 -17.27 10.42
N GLN A 35 -0.88 -18.26 10.21
CA GLN A 35 0.58 -18.11 10.22
C GLN A 35 1.13 -18.19 8.79
N TYR A 36 1.94 -17.19 8.41
CA TYR A 36 2.54 -17.05 7.08
C TYR A 36 4.03 -17.41 7.08
N ASN A 37 4.52 -17.94 5.96
CA ASN A 37 5.94 -18.21 5.75
C ASN A 37 6.66 -16.89 5.35
N PRO A 38 7.75 -16.47 6.03
CA PRO A 38 8.27 -15.10 5.93
C PRO A 38 8.97 -14.71 4.60
N GLU A 39 9.32 -15.68 3.76
CA GLU A 39 10.28 -15.50 2.65
C GLU A 39 9.63 -15.05 1.32
N ASP A 40 8.32 -15.26 1.11
CA ASP A 40 7.69 -15.16 -0.22
C ASP A 40 6.57 -14.10 -0.29
N TYR A 41 6.88 -12.83 0.00
CA TYR A 41 5.95 -11.69 -0.03
C TYR A 41 5.03 -11.60 1.21
N SER A 42 5.08 -10.46 1.91
CA SER A 42 4.18 -10.13 3.01
C SER A 42 2.75 -9.91 2.48
N TYR A 43 1.98 -10.98 2.29
CA TYR A 43 0.53 -10.92 2.28
C TYR A 43 0.05 -11.07 3.72
N GLY A 44 -0.52 -9.98 4.27
CA GLY A 44 -1.39 -10.09 5.43
C GLY A 44 -2.70 -10.79 5.04
N PRO A 45 -3.57 -11.13 6.01
CA PRO A 45 -4.80 -11.86 5.74
C PRO A 45 -5.63 -11.17 4.67
N THR A 46 -5.99 -11.92 3.62
CA THR A 46 -7.09 -11.58 2.73
C THR A 46 -8.34 -11.53 3.59
N LEU A 47 -8.67 -10.34 4.07
CA LEU A 47 -9.91 -10.11 4.81
C LEU A 47 -11.05 -10.20 3.81
N ALA A 48 -12.01 -11.09 4.10
CA ALA A 48 -13.33 -11.11 3.50
C ALA A 48 -13.89 -9.68 3.37
N PRO A 49 -14.74 -9.37 2.38
CA PRO A 49 -15.27 -8.02 2.19
C PRO A 49 -15.96 -7.54 3.47
N THR A 50 -15.26 -6.73 4.26
CA THR A 50 -15.80 -6.13 5.46
C THR A 50 -16.78 -5.03 5.05
N SER A 51 -17.81 -4.77 5.85
CA SER A 51 -18.76 -3.65 5.65
C SER A 51 -18.14 -2.24 5.70
N HIS A 52 -16.81 -2.15 5.65
CA HIS A 52 -16.02 -0.94 5.86
C HIS A 52 -15.13 -0.68 4.64
N LYS A 53 -14.93 0.60 4.32
CA LYS A 53 -14.03 1.06 3.25
C LYS A 53 -12.64 0.48 3.43
N ARG A 54 -12.06 -0.03 2.33
CA ARG A 54 -10.65 -0.43 2.26
C ARG A 54 -9.78 0.82 2.38
N LYS A 55 -8.77 0.77 3.24
CA LYS A 55 -7.88 1.89 3.54
C LYS A 55 -6.51 1.69 2.90
N VAL A 56 -6.09 2.66 2.10
CA VAL A 56 -4.77 2.71 1.47
C VAL A 56 -4.00 3.92 1.98
N LEU A 57 -2.80 3.66 2.49
CA LEU A 57 -1.82 4.69 2.81
C LEU A 57 -0.69 4.67 1.79
N ILE A 58 -0.53 5.75 1.03
CA ILE A 58 0.57 5.89 0.08
C ILE A 58 1.74 6.63 0.75
N VAL A 59 2.92 6.03 0.71
CA VAL A 59 4.08 6.51 1.46
C VAL A 59 5.20 6.89 0.50
N CYS A 60 5.73 8.10 0.67
CA CYS A 60 7.05 8.45 0.16
C CYS A 60 7.94 8.90 1.31
N LEU A 61 9.21 9.21 1.04
CA LEU A 61 10.14 9.56 2.11
C LEU A 61 9.66 10.78 2.93
N THR A 62 9.30 11.90 2.28
CA THR A 62 9.03 13.19 2.96
C THR A 62 7.62 13.73 2.81
N ASN A 63 6.75 13.06 2.04
CA ASN A 63 5.36 13.48 1.74
C ASN A 63 5.22 14.85 1.07
N LEU A 64 6.29 15.38 0.45
CA LEU A 64 6.25 16.70 -0.19
C LEU A 64 5.68 16.70 -1.62
N ALA A 65 5.75 15.59 -2.36
CA ALA A 65 5.31 15.56 -3.76
C ALA A 65 4.80 14.19 -4.22
N ARG A 66 5.67 13.16 -4.20
CA ARG A 66 5.35 11.84 -4.78
C ARG A 66 4.11 11.17 -4.19
N SER A 67 4.01 11.05 -2.87
CA SER A 67 2.83 10.42 -2.26
C SER A 67 1.54 11.27 -2.36
N PRO A 68 1.57 12.62 -2.27
CA PRO A 68 0.42 13.46 -2.63
C PRO A 68 -0.05 13.32 -4.09
N ILE A 69 0.88 13.25 -5.05
CA ILE A 69 0.54 13.03 -6.46
C ILE A 69 -0.16 11.68 -6.64
N ALA A 70 0.41 10.61 -6.07
CA ALA A 70 -0.16 9.28 -6.15
C ALA A 70 -1.54 9.20 -5.46
N GLU A 71 -1.72 9.89 -4.33
CA GLU A 71 -3.03 10.01 -3.65
C GLU A 71 -4.05 10.70 -4.55
N SER A 72 -3.68 11.83 -5.17
CA SER A 72 -4.54 12.55 -6.12
C SER A 72 -4.97 11.65 -7.28
N VAL A 73 -4.02 10.95 -7.90
CA VAL A 73 -4.29 10.02 -9.00
C VAL A 73 -5.25 8.91 -8.56
N PHE A 74 -5.04 8.33 -7.38
CA PHE A 74 -5.91 7.26 -6.88
C PHE A 74 -7.32 7.79 -6.59
N ARG A 75 -7.44 8.93 -5.89
CA ARG A 75 -8.74 9.54 -5.58
C ARG A 75 -9.54 9.89 -6.84
N LYS A 76 -8.88 10.33 -7.90
CA LYS A 76 -9.53 10.55 -9.20
C LYS A 76 -9.95 9.24 -9.85
N MET A 77 -9.13 8.19 -9.78
CA MET A 77 -9.48 6.88 -10.30
C MET A 77 -10.74 6.31 -9.60
N ILE A 78 -10.82 6.37 -8.26
CA ILE A 78 -12.00 5.87 -7.52
C ILE A 78 -13.25 6.67 -7.86
N LYS A 79 -13.13 8.00 -8.03
CA LYS A 79 -14.24 8.88 -8.43
C LYS A 79 -14.72 8.57 -9.83
N ARG A 80 -13.79 8.45 -10.80
CA ARG A 80 -14.09 8.09 -12.20
C ARG A 80 -14.78 6.73 -12.31
N ARG A 81 -14.35 5.76 -11.49
CA ARG A 81 -14.90 4.39 -11.44
C ARG A 81 -16.17 4.28 -10.58
N ARG A 82 -16.58 5.34 -9.88
CA ARG A 82 -17.73 5.36 -8.96
C ARG A 82 -17.63 4.31 -7.83
N ILE A 83 -16.43 4.15 -7.26
CA ILE A 83 -16.12 3.22 -6.16
C ILE A 83 -15.59 3.95 -4.92
N SER A 84 -15.94 5.23 -4.75
CA SER A 84 -15.51 6.06 -3.62
C SER A 84 -16.09 5.61 -2.27
N ASP A 85 -17.14 4.81 -2.29
CA ASP A 85 -17.75 4.14 -1.14
C ASP A 85 -16.97 2.88 -0.69
N GLN A 86 -16.03 2.39 -1.51
CA GLN A 86 -15.23 1.21 -1.23
C GLN A 86 -13.82 1.52 -0.73
N TRP A 87 -13.34 2.76 -0.92
CA TRP A 87 -11.96 3.14 -0.68
C TRP A 87 -11.83 4.41 0.16
N GLU A 88 -10.84 4.41 1.05
CA GLU A 88 -10.28 5.56 1.75
C GLU A 88 -8.80 5.63 1.39
N VAL A 89 -8.36 6.75 0.80
CA VAL A 89 -6.99 6.91 0.33
C VAL A 89 -6.37 8.11 1.02
N SER A 90 -5.18 7.92 1.59
CA SER A 90 -4.40 8.98 2.20
C SER A 90 -2.91 8.82 1.92
N SER A 91 -2.10 9.86 2.12
CA SER A 91 -0.65 9.80 1.98
C SER A 91 0.11 10.24 3.23
N ALA A 92 1.35 9.77 3.38
CA ALA A 92 2.23 10.11 4.49
C ALA A 92 3.73 10.01 4.14
N ALA A 93 4.57 10.43 5.08
CA ALA A 93 6.02 10.44 5.03
C ALA A 93 6.60 9.30 5.86
N ALA A 94 7.50 8.49 5.30
CA ALA A 94 8.28 7.54 6.09
C ALA A 94 9.25 8.23 7.06
N PHE A 95 9.70 9.43 6.69
CA PHE A 95 10.60 10.27 7.47
C PHE A 95 10.09 11.71 7.49
N TYR A 96 10.18 12.37 8.64
CA TYR A 96 9.80 13.79 8.73
C TYR A 96 11.02 14.66 8.50
N TRP A 97 10.84 15.64 7.63
CA TRP A 97 11.83 16.65 7.38
C TRP A 97 11.22 17.99 7.83
N GLU A 98 11.74 18.53 8.94
CA GLU A 98 11.23 19.74 9.59
C GLU A 98 11.24 20.96 8.65
N GLU A 99 12.26 21.07 7.81
CA GLU A 99 12.40 22.15 6.82
C GLU A 99 11.72 21.76 5.51
N ALA A 100 10.39 21.60 5.52
CA ALA A 100 9.63 21.24 4.33
C ALA A 100 10.08 22.08 3.11
N ASN A 101 10.63 21.42 2.10
CA ASN A 101 11.12 22.10 0.90
C ASN A 101 9.91 22.54 0.05
N ASN A 102 9.47 23.78 0.29
CA ASN A 102 8.35 24.39 -0.41
C ASN A 102 8.56 24.48 -1.92
N ASP A 103 9.81 24.48 -2.40
CA ASP A 103 10.09 24.55 -3.84
C ASP A 103 9.75 23.24 -4.54
N ILE A 104 9.98 22.09 -3.89
CA ILE A 104 9.53 20.78 -4.40
C ILE A 104 8.00 20.73 -4.52
N ILE A 105 7.29 21.25 -3.51
CA ILE A 105 5.82 21.34 -3.56
C ILE A 105 5.37 22.23 -4.73
N ARG A 106 5.97 23.41 -4.87
CA ARG A 106 5.63 24.37 -5.94
C ARG A 106 5.88 23.78 -7.32
N GLU A 107 7.00 23.11 -7.51
CA GLU A 107 7.35 22.49 -8.77
C GLU A 107 6.42 21.33 -9.13
N ALA A 108 6.13 20.44 -8.17
CA ALA A 108 5.13 19.38 -8.34
C ALA A 108 3.79 19.97 -8.76
N LEU A 109 3.30 20.98 -8.05
CA LEU A 109 2.06 21.66 -8.36
C LEU A 109 2.10 22.37 -9.73
N HIS A 110 3.23 22.97 -10.11
CA HIS A 110 3.39 23.61 -11.42
C HIS A 110 3.34 22.61 -12.57
N VAL A 111 4.05 21.48 -12.45
CA VAL A 111 4.07 20.44 -13.48
C VAL A 111 2.70 19.77 -13.58
N ILE A 112 2.12 19.35 -12.45
CA ILE A 112 0.81 18.70 -12.44
C ILE A 112 -0.29 19.63 -12.97
N GLY A 113 -0.26 20.92 -12.64
CA GLY A 113 -1.22 21.91 -13.15
C GLY A 113 -1.21 22.09 -14.66
N LYS A 114 -0.16 21.65 -15.37
CA LYS A 114 -0.10 21.67 -16.84
C LYS A 114 -0.68 20.41 -17.50
N ILE A 115 -0.72 19.28 -16.78
CA ILE A 115 -1.02 17.97 -17.37
C ILE A 115 -2.32 17.35 -16.83
N ASP A 116 -2.79 17.81 -15.68
CA ASP A 116 -3.95 17.27 -14.98
C ASP A 116 -5.12 18.24 -15.01
N PRO A 117 -6.22 17.91 -15.71
CA PRO A 117 -7.40 18.78 -15.76
C PRO A 117 -8.14 18.88 -14.42
N ASP A 118 -7.95 17.93 -13.49
CA ASP A 118 -8.54 17.95 -12.15
C ASP A 118 -7.49 18.35 -11.08
N TYR A 119 -6.78 19.45 -11.38
CA TYR A 119 -5.71 20.01 -10.56
C TYR A 119 -6.15 20.41 -9.12
N ASP A 120 -7.44 20.63 -8.90
CA ASP A 120 -7.95 21.01 -7.59
C ASP A 120 -7.77 19.90 -6.53
N GLU A 121 -7.76 18.63 -6.92
CA GLU A 121 -7.59 17.52 -5.99
C GLU A 121 -6.18 17.51 -5.37
N ILE A 122 -5.13 17.65 -6.19
CA ILE A 122 -3.76 17.68 -5.66
C ILE A 122 -3.51 18.91 -4.78
N LYS A 123 -4.10 20.07 -5.12
CA LYS A 123 -4.04 21.27 -4.26
C LYS A 123 -4.68 21.02 -2.90
N ARG A 124 -5.86 20.39 -2.86
CA ARG A 124 -6.54 20.05 -1.59
C ARG A 124 -5.68 19.12 -0.74
N ILE A 125 -5.03 18.13 -1.34
CA ILE A 125 -4.16 17.20 -0.62
C ILE A 125 -2.94 17.94 -0.04
N HIS A 126 -2.25 18.76 -0.84
CA HIS A 126 -1.10 19.53 -0.35
C HIS A 126 -1.46 20.54 0.76
N ALA A 127 -2.70 21.07 0.77
CA ALA A 127 -3.17 21.95 1.83
C ALA A 127 -3.27 21.26 3.21
N GLN A 128 -3.30 19.91 3.26
CA GLN A 128 -3.36 19.15 4.51
C GLN A 128 -2.02 19.08 5.27
N LYS A 129 -0.97 19.71 4.73
CA LYS A 129 0.42 19.67 5.20
C LYS A 129 1.03 18.27 5.17
N THR A 130 2.36 18.22 5.16
CA THR A 130 3.09 16.96 5.26
C THR A 130 2.88 16.33 6.63
N ARG A 131 2.80 15.00 6.66
CA ARG A 131 2.65 14.23 7.91
C ARG A 131 3.41 12.92 7.85
N GLN A 132 3.89 12.45 8.99
CA GLN A 132 4.50 11.11 9.08
C GLN A 132 3.46 9.99 9.00
N ILE A 133 3.92 8.79 8.67
CA ILE A 133 3.16 7.56 8.88
C ILE A 133 2.69 7.55 10.35
N PRO A 134 1.38 7.42 10.63
CA PRO A 134 0.90 7.33 12.00
C PRO A 134 1.27 5.98 12.60
N LYS A 135 1.48 5.91 13.93
CA LYS A 135 1.95 4.68 14.61
C LYS A 135 1.03 3.48 14.39
N ASP A 136 -0.27 3.73 14.28
CA ASP A 136 -1.30 2.72 14.06
C ASP A 136 -1.51 2.38 12.57
N ALA A 137 -0.73 2.96 11.64
CA ALA A 137 -0.92 2.77 10.20
C ALA A 137 -0.96 1.30 9.78
N PHE A 138 -0.08 0.49 10.38
CA PHE A 138 0.01 -0.95 10.10
C PHE A 138 -1.19 -1.75 10.60
N ARG A 139 -1.97 -1.19 11.54
CA ARG A 139 -3.17 -1.80 12.12
C ARG A 139 -4.45 -1.28 11.49
N THR A 140 -4.46 -0.02 11.05
CA THR A 140 -5.66 0.65 10.52
C THR A 140 -5.80 0.53 9.01
N ASN A 141 -4.69 0.45 8.26
CA ASN A 141 -4.73 0.35 6.80
C ASN A 141 -4.81 -1.10 6.34
N ASP A 142 -5.48 -1.32 5.20
CA ASP A 142 -5.45 -2.59 4.47
C ASP A 142 -4.17 -2.68 3.63
N PHE A 143 -3.74 -1.55 3.06
CA PHE A 143 -2.55 -1.47 2.21
C PHE A 143 -1.69 -0.27 2.57
N ILE A 144 -0.38 -0.47 2.57
CA ILE A 144 0.61 0.61 2.59
C ILE A 144 1.43 0.52 1.31
N LEU A 145 1.30 1.51 0.44
CA LEU A 145 1.97 1.54 -0.87
C LEU A 145 3.16 2.49 -0.82
N ALA A 146 4.37 1.95 -0.71
CA ALA A 146 5.59 2.76 -0.71
C ALA A 146 6.04 3.05 -2.15
N VAL A 147 6.18 4.34 -2.50
CA VAL A 147 6.33 4.80 -3.90
C VAL A 147 7.62 4.38 -4.58
N ASP A 148 8.65 4.00 -3.82
CA ASP A 148 9.97 3.58 -4.28
C ASP A 148 10.67 2.71 -3.21
N GLU A 149 11.86 2.21 -3.53
CA GLU A 149 12.61 1.27 -2.69
C GLU A 149 13.04 1.90 -1.36
N MET A 150 13.47 3.15 -1.40
CA MET A 150 13.89 3.88 -0.20
C MET A 150 12.70 4.08 0.75
N SER A 151 11.56 4.49 0.22
CA SER A 151 10.32 4.66 1.00
C SER A 151 9.82 3.32 1.52
N TYR A 152 9.99 2.24 0.76
CA TYR A 152 9.60 0.89 1.17
C TYR A 152 10.46 0.41 2.34
N ASN A 153 11.78 0.51 2.23
CA ASN A 153 12.70 0.14 3.29
C ASN A 153 12.47 0.97 4.55
N ALA A 154 12.33 2.30 4.43
CA ALA A 154 12.03 3.17 5.56
C ALA A 154 10.69 2.83 6.24
N THR A 155 9.67 2.43 5.46
CA THR A 155 8.40 1.95 6.00
C THR A 155 8.56 0.66 6.80
N LEU A 156 9.36 -0.30 6.30
CA LEU A 156 9.64 -1.54 7.00
C LEU A 156 10.49 -1.32 8.26
N GLU A 157 11.42 -0.38 8.23
CA GLU A 157 12.19 0.02 9.40
C GLU A 157 11.29 0.60 10.48
N LYS A 158 10.33 1.48 10.13
CA LYS A 158 9.32 2.00 11.07
C LYS A 158 8.49 0.89 11.71
N ARG A 159 8.08 -0.11 10.91
CA ARG A 159 7.36 -1.28 11.42
C ARG A 159 8.19 -2.03 12.48
N LYS A 160 9.48 -2.25 12.21
CA LYS A 160 10.41 -2.92 13.14
C LYS A 160 10.63 -2.08 14.40
N GLU A 161 10.89 -0.78 14.24
CA GLU A 161 11.12 0.17 15.33
C GLU A 161 9.95 0.19 16.32
N TRP A 162 8.72 0.16 15.82
CA TRP A 162 7.51 0.21 16.65
C TRP A 162 7.03 -1.15 17.15
N ASN A 163 7.79 -2.21 16.88
CA ASN A 163 7.45 -3.58 17.24
C ASN A 163 6.02 -3.96 16.83
N GLU A 164 5.62 -3.57 15.61
CA GLU A 164 4.29 -3.87 15.06
C GLU A 164 4.25 -5.33 14.57
N VAL A 165 4.05 -6.23 15.54
CA VAL A 165 3.93 -7.69 15.32
C VAL A 165 2.59 -8.02 14.66
N PHE A 166 1.52 -7.34 15.04
CA PHE A 166 0.17 -7.53 14.50
C PHE A 166 -0.14 -6.48 13.45
N THR A 167 0.05 -6.83 12.17
CA THR A 167 -0.22 -5.93 11.05
C THR A 167 -1.40 -6.40 10.23
N LYS A 168 -2.39 -5.53 10.08
CA LYS A 168 -3.44 -5.66 9.07
C LYS A 168 -2.89 -5.31 7.69
N ALA A 169 -2.07 -4.26 7.63
CA ALA A 169 -1.64 -3.67 6.38
C ALA A 169 -0.69 -4.56 5.60
N GLN A 170 -1.01 -4.78 4.32
CA GLN A 170 -0.05 -5.28 3.36
C GLN A 170 0.87 -4.15 2.87
N VAL A 171 2.16 -4.24 3.16
CA VAL A 171 3.15 -3.27 2.67
C VAL A 171 3.62 -3.69 1.28
N MET A 172 3.44 -2.83 0.29
CA MET A 172 3.78 -3.09 -1.11
C MET A 172 4.73 -2.03 -1.65
N HIS A 173 5.60 -2.46 -2.56
CA HIS A 173 6.44 -1.56 -3.33
C HIS A 173 5.69 -1.12 -4.59
N PHE A 174 5.32 0.16 -4.66
CA PHE A 174 4.49 0.74 -5.72
C PHE A 174 5.12 0.55 -7.10
N ASP A 175 6.43 0.75 -7.26
CA ASP A 175 7.08 0.55 -8.56
C ASP A 175 7.02 -0.89 -9.08
N LYS A 176 6.88 -1.89 -8.19
CA LYS A 176 6.70 -3.27 -8.62
C LYS A 176 5.29 -3.52 -9.19
N LEU A 177 4.37 -2.58 -9.03
CA LEU A 177 3.01 -2.63 -9.59
C LEU A 177 2.93 -2.05 -10.99
N ASP A 178 3.89 -1.22 -11.44
CA ASP A 178 3.87 -0.65 -12.79
C ASP A 178 4.23 -1.73 -13.84
N PRO A 179 3.30 -2.11 -14.73
CA PRO A 179 3.54 -3.13 -15.75
C PRO A 179 4.60 -2.72 -16.78
N MET A 180 4.83 -1.42 -16.97
CA MET A 180 5.74 -0.92 -18.00
C MET A 180 7.20 -0.85 -17.56
N LYS A 181 7.54 -1.26 -16.33
CA LYS A 181 8.90 -1.26 -15.70
C LYS A 181 9.96 -0.60 -16.58
N ILE A 182 9.90 0.73 -16.69
CA ILE A 182 11.00 1.45 -17.34
C ILE A 182 12.15 1.32 -16.36
N SER A 183 13.19 0.61 -16.78
CA SER A 183 14.42 0.36 -16.02
C SER A 183 15.24 1.63 -15.84
N ASN A 184 14.63 2.75 -15.45
CA ASN A 184 15.38 3.92 -15.04
C ASN A 184 15.62 3.82 -13.56
N ARG A 185 16.80 3.26 -13.29
CA ARG A 185 17.52 3.02 -12.04
C ARG A 185 17.66 4.25 -11.12
N TRP A 186 17.00 5.38 -11.39
CA TRP A 186 17.27 6.63 -10.70
C TRP A 186 16.04 7.55 -10.67
N PHE A 187 15.01 7.19 -9.91
CA PHE A 187 14.15 8.20 -9.30
C PHE A 187 14.74 8.51 -7.91
N ALA A 188 15.94 9.09 -7.92
CA ALA A 188 16.56 9.63 -6.72
C ALA A 188 15.67 10.72 -6.11
N LEU A 189 15.98 11.17 -4.89
CA LEU A 189 15.36 12.32 -4.23
C LEU A 189 15.17 13.59 -5.10
N HIS A 190 15.82 13.66 -6.27
CA HIS A 190 15.94 14.81 -7.17
C HIS A 190 15.35 14.57 -8.56
N ASP A 191 14.56 13.51 -8.78
CA ASP A 191 13.84 13.39 -10.04
C ASP A 191 12.56 14.24 -10.01
N HIS A 192 12.67 15.44 -10.56
CA HIS A 192 11.59 16.41 -10.70
C HIS A 192 10.71 16.16 -11.93
N ASN A 193 10.87 15.02 -12.62
CA ASN A 193 10.02 14.64 -13.75
C ASN A 193 8.64 14.13 -13.27
N PHE A 194 7.87 15.04 -12.66
CA PHE A 194 6.54 14.76 -12.11
C PHE A 194 5.55 14.32 -13.18
N THR A 195 5.76 14.66 -14.46
CA THR A 195 4.95 14.16 -15.57
C THR A 195 5.08 12.65 -15.72
N HIS A 196 6.30 12.14 -15.77
CA HIS A 196 6.52 10.69 -15.88
C HIS A 196 6.03 9.97 -14.63
N PHE A 197 6.28 10.54 -13.44
CA PHE A 197 5.79 9.97 -12.19
C PHE A 197 4.26 9.93 -12.12
N TYR A 198 3.57 10.96 -12.61
CA TYR A 198 2.10 10.99 -12.68
C TYR A 198 1.57 9.87 -13.57
N GLN A 199 2.11 9.71 -14.78
CA GLN A 199 1.72 8.62 -15.70
C GLN A 199 2.01 7.24 -15.11
N ARG A 200 3.13 7.10 -14.38
CA ARG A 200 3.45 5.88 -13.63
C ARG A 200 2.40 5.59 -12.57
N CYS A 201 1.95 6.62 -11.83
CA CYS A 201 0.90 6.45 -10.84
C CYS A 201 -0.38 5.93 -11.48
N GLU A 202 -0.79 6.45 -12.64
CA GLU A 202 -1.98 5.97 -13.34
C GLU A 202 -1.88 4.47 -13.67
N ARG A 203 -0.75 4.01 -14.19
CA ARG A 203 -0.53 2.60 -14.53
C ARG A 203 -0.46 1.70 -13.30
N ALA A 204 0.32 2.09 -12.29
CA ALA A 204 0.53 1.31 -11.08
C ALA A 204 -0.74 1.18 -10.25
N ILE A 205 -1.52 2.27 -10.09
CA ILE A 205 -2.80 2.25 -9.38
C ILE A 205 -3.83 1.43 -10.15
N GLN A 206 -3.83 1.52 -11.48
CA GLN A 206 -4.70 0.68 -12.31
C GLN A 206 -4.37 -0.81 -12.15
N ALA A 207 -3.09 -1.17 -12.14
CA ALA A 207 -2.64 -2.54 -11.94
C ALA A 207 -2.94 -3.03 -10.51
N PHE A 208 -2.75 -2.16 -9.51
CA PHE A 208 -3.10 -2.42 -8.11
C PHE A 208 -4.59 -2.75 -7.97
N ASP A 209 -5.47 -1.88 -8.47
CA ASP A 209 -6.92 -2.08 -8.38
C ASP A 209 -7.36 -3.37 -9.08
N THR A 210 -6.84 -3.65 -10.29
CA THR A 210 -7.10 -4.92 -10.98
C THR A 210 -6.65 -6.12 -10.14
N LYS A 211 -5.45 -6.07 -9.57
CA LYS A 211 -4.89 -7.16 -8.77
C LYS A 211 -5.71 -7.41 -7.51
N VAL A 212 -6.04 -6.36 -6.76
CA VAL A 212 -6.84 -6.49 -5.53
C VAL A 212 -8.24 -7.00 -5.86
N ASN A 213 -8.84 -6.55 -6.96
CA ASN A 213 -10.17 -7.00 -7.35
C ASN A 213 -10.19 -8.40 -8.01
N SER A 214 -9.08 -8.90 -8.55
CA SER A 214 -8.97 -10.28 -9.08
C SER A 214 -8.79 -11.36 -8.02
N ILE A 215 -8.43 -10.96 -6.80
CA ILE A 215 -8.26 -11.87 -5.65
C ILE A 215 -9.58 -12.05 -4.89
N MET A 216 -10.60 -11.24 -5.21
CA MET A 216 -11.97 -11.34 -4.70
C MET A 216 -12.85 -12.16 -5.63
#